data_AF-A0A9D5HFH3-F1
#
_entry.id   AF-A0A9D5HFH3-F1
#
_cell.length_a   1.000
_cell.length_b   1.000
_cell.length_c   1.000
_cell.angle_alpha   90.00
_cell.angle_beta   90.00
_cell.angle_gamma   90.00
#
_symmetry.space_group_name_H-M   'P 1'
#
loop_
_entity.id
_entity.type
_entity.pdbx_description
1 polymer ?
#
loop_
_entity_poly.entity_id
_entity_poly.type
_entity_poly.pdbx_seq_one_letter_code
_entity_poly.pdbx_strand_id
1 'polypeptide(L)'
;MDEVVLAVADLKKEWEQTSVQVRERIKAIEACGNSGRGTEEASSLPRLNGAVQDGLALLRSMQFKLDLLAPQLPTFKESESEQATLNSWKDEYQSLHLGLRNANFQAKANIRRVVQEERELLFGGGEESTVRRRNLQTKAGMTSAAESITESLRRTRQLMVQEVERSANILTTFEQSTSVLKEAESEYKGLHFLLMRTRNLLTTMNHQDVMDR
;
A
#
# COMPACT_ATOMS: atom_id res chain seq x y z
N MET A 1 48.42 43.07 23.95
CA MET A 1 47.70 42.38 22.87
C MET A 1 46.23 42.60 23.12
N ASP A 2 45.48 42.96 22.09
CA ASP A 2 44.06 43.28 22.22
C ASP A 2 43.27 42.07 22.74
N GLU A 3 42.43 42.28 23.76
CA GLU A 3 41.65 41.20 24.38
C GLU A 3 40.75 40.48 23.36
N VAL A 4 40.24 41.23 22.38
CA VAL A 4 39.40 40.73 21.28
C VAL A 4 40.17 39.76 20.36
N VAL A 5 41.43 40.07 20.04
CA VAL A 5 42.25 39.24 19.15
C VAL A 5 42.58 37.89 19.82
N LEU A 6 42.85 37.90 21.12
CA LEU A 6 43.04 36.67 21.89
C LEU A 6 41.76 35.83 21.94
N ALA A 7 40.61 36.45 22.18
CA ALA A 7 39.32 35.76 22.19
C ALA A 7 38.97 35.10 20.85
N VAL A 8 39.27 35.75 19.72
CA VAL A 8 39.09 35.18 18.37
C VAL A 8 40.04 34.00 18.14
N ALA A 9 41.29 34.10 18.57
CA ALA A 9 42.26 33.01 18.42
C ALA A 9 41.88 31.76 19.22
N ASP A 10 41.36 31.93 20.44
CA ASP A 10 40.89 30.82 21.26
C ASP A 10 39.60 30.20 20.68
N LEU A 11 38.68 31.04 20.19
CA LEU A 11 37.47 30.58 19.48
C LEU A 11 37.80 29.69 18.28
N LYS A 12 38.84 30.05 17.50
CA LYS A 12 39.31 29.24 16.36
C LYS A 12 39.84 27.88 16.79
N LYS A 13 40.61 27.81 17.89
CA LYS A 13 41.09 26.53 18.42
C LYS A 13 39.94 25.64 18.89
N GLU A 14 38.96 26.22 19.58
CA GLU A 14 37.79 25.49 20.05
C GLU A 14 36.92 25.00 18.89
N TRP A 15 36.77 25.79 17.82
CA TRP A 15 36.09 25.38 16.58
C TRP A 15 36.75 24.15 15.97
N GLU A 16 38.07 24.18 15.79
CA GLU A 16 38.83 23.08 15.19
C GLU A 16 38.69 21.79 16.00
N GLN A 17 38.80 21.87 17.32
CA GLN A 17 38.63 20.72 18.21
C GLN A 17 37.21 20.15 18.14
N THR A 18 36.21 21.03 18.19
CA THR A 18 34.80 20.62 18.17
C THR A 18 34.41 20.02 16.81
N SER A 19 34.90 20.60 15.71
CA SER A 19 34.61 20.12 14.35
C SER A 19 35.23 18.74 14.09
N VAL A 20 36.44 18.48 14.61
CA VAL A 20 37.08 17.16 14.57
C VAL A 20 36.26 16.13 15.35
N GLN A 21 35.86 16.44 16.59
CA GLN A 21 35.04 15.53 17.40
C GLN A 21 33.69 15.21 16.75
N VAL A 22 33.02 16.23 16.17
CA VAL A 22 31.76 16.05 15.43
C VAL A 22 31.97 15.13 14.23
N ARG A 23 33.04 15.34 13.46
CA ARG A 23 33.36 14.52 12.29
C ARG A 23 33.66 13.06 12.66
N GLU A 24 34.40 12.82 13.74
CA GLU A 24 34.67 11.48 14.25
C GLU A 24 33.38 10.76 14.69
N ARG A 25 32.49 11.46 15.39
CA ARG A 25 31.19 10.91 15.79
C ARG A 25 30.29 10.61 14.60
N ILE A 26 30.29 11.44 13.56
CA ILE A 26 29.57 11.17 12.31
C ILE A 26 30.11 9.89 11.65
N LYS A 27 31.43 9.72 11.56
CA LYS A 27 32.03 8.47 11.04
C LYS A 27 31.66 7.24 11.88
N ALA A 28 31.59 7.40 13.20
CA ALA A 28 31.14 6.31 14.08
C ALA A 28 29.67 5.92 13.79
N ILE A 29 28.81 6.90 13.49
CA ILE A 29 27.42 6.64 13.06
C ILE A 29 27.40 5.93 11.71
N GLU A 30 28.20 6.35 10.73
CA GLU A 30 28.31 5.67 9.42
C GLU A 30 28.73 4.20 9.54
N ALA A 31 29.59 3.89 10.51
CA ALA A 31 30.06 2.53 10.76
C ALA A 31 29.01 1.61 11.40
N CYS A 32 27.92 2.16 11.98
CA CYS A 32 26.87 1.35 12.58
C CYS A 32 26.18 0.45 11.53
N GLY A 33 25.99 -0.82 11.89
CA GLY A 33 25.44 -1.87 11.07
C GLY A 33 26.47 -2.62 10.21
N ASN A 34 27.77 -2.29 10.29
CA ASN A 34 28.82 -2.98 9.53
C ASN A 34 29.50 -4.11 10.32
N SER A 35 29.43 -4.11 11.66
CA SER A 35 30.16 -5.05 12.51
C SER A 35 29.41 -6.37 12.80
N GLY A 36 28.19 -6.52 12.27
CA GLY A 36 27.32 -7.67 12.58
C GLY A 36 26.66 -7.61 13.96
N ARG A 37 26.84 -6.54 14.74
CA ARG A 37 26.15 -6.31 16.03
C ARG A 37 25.02 -5.29 15.90
N GLY A 38 24.14 -5.50 14.91
CA GLY A 38 23.15 -4.51 14.51
C GLY A 38 22.21 -4.05 15.65
N THR A 39 21.87 -4.96 16.57
CA THR A 39 20.98 -4.70 17.71
C THR A 39 21.63 -3.85 18.81
N GLU A 40 22.88 -4.15 19.18
CA GLU A 40 23.66 -3.37 20.16
C GLU A 40 23.97 -1.98 19.61
N GLU A 41 24.40 -1.89 18.34
CA GLU A 41 24.73 -0.61 17.70
C GLU A 41 23.49 0.28 17.52
N ALA A 42 22.33 -0.32 17.20
CA ALA A 42 21.06 0.41 17.14
C ALA A 42 20.68 1.07 18.47
N SER A 43 21.01 0.44 19.61
CA SER A 43 20.75 1.02 20.93
C SER A 43 21.65 2.23 21.25
N SER A 44 22.85 2.27 20.67
CA SER A 44 23.84 3.33 20.88
C SER A 44 23.64 4.54 19.94
N LEU A 45 22.98 4.34 18.79
CA LEU A 45 22.73 5.38 17.78
C LEU A 45 22.04 6.65 18.30
N PRO A 46 20.99 6.58 19.15
CA PRO A 46 20.38 7.78 19.70
C PRO A 46 21.37 8.61 20.53
N ARG A 47 22.24 7.95 21.30
CA ARG A 47 23.26 8.62 22.13
C ARG A 47 24.31 9.31 21.27
N LEU A 48 24.80 8.63 20.23
CA LEU A 48 25.76 9.19 19.28
C LEU A 48 25.16 10.41 18.54
N ASN A 49 23.90 10.30 18.11
CA ASN A 49 23.19 11.42 17.49
C ASN A 49 23.03 12.60 18.43
N GLY A 50 22.65 12.38 19.70
CA GLY A 50 22.60 13.44 20.70
C GLY A 50 23.93 14.18 20.83
N ALA A 51 25.04 13.44 20.99
CA ALA A 51 26.38 14.02 21.11
C ALA A 51 26.86 14.77 19.85
N VAL A 52 26.37 14.40 18.66
CA VAL A 52 26.64 15.17 17.43
C VAL A 52 25.79 16.44 17.40
N GLN A 53 24.51 16.37 17.77
CA GLN A 53 23.63 17.54 17.81
C GLN A 53 24.13 18.58 18.82
N ASP A 54 24.60 18.15 19.99
CA ASP A 54 25.22 19.03 20.99
C ASP A 54 26.49 19.71 20.43
N GLY A 55 27.33 18.95 19.71
CA GLY A 55 28.50 19.50 19.04
C GLY A 55 28.16 20.50 17.93
N LEU A 56 27.13 20.21 17.11
CA LEU A 56 26.64 21.14 16.10
C LEU A 56 26.05 22.41 16.72
N ALA A 57 25.32 22.29 17.83
CA ALA A 57 24.81 23.44 18.57
C ALA A 57 25.95 24.31 19.11
N LEU A 58 27.02 23.69 19.63
CA LEU A 58 28.22 24.40 20.08
C LEU A 58 28.90 25.14 18.92
N LEU A 59 29.12 24.49 17.78
CA LEU A 59 29.65 25.12 16.56
C LEU A 59 28.78 26.32 16.15
N ARG A 60 27.45 26.18 16.12
CA ARG A 60 26.56 27.28 15.78
C ARG A 60 26.67 28.47 16.75
N SER A 61 26.90 28.19 18.04
CA SER A 61 27.16 29.25 19.02
C SER A 61 28.50 29.96 18.77
N MET A 62 29.54 29.24 18.32
CA MET A 62 30.85 29.80 17.98
C MET A 62 30.77 30.68 16.72
N GLN A 63 30.00 30.28 15.71
CA GLN A 63 29.71 31.13 14.55
C GLN A 63 29.09 32.46 14.97
N PHE A 64 28.10 32.42 15.88
CA PHE A 64 27.48 33.63 16.40
C PHE A 64 28.47 34.51 17.18
N LYS A 65 29.35 33.90 17.99
CA LYS A 65 30.41 34.64 18.70
C LYS A 65 31.38 35.31 17.72
N LEU A 66 31.81 34.62 16.66
CA LEU A 66 32.71 35.19 15.66
C LEU A 66 32.05 36.35 14.91
N ASP A 67 30.77 36.21 14.54
CA ASP A 67 29.97 37.26 13.89
C ASP A 67 29.85 38.51 14.77
N LEU A 68 29.79 38.35 16.09
CA LEU A 68 29.77 39.46 17.05
C LEU A 68 31.14 40.13 17.23
N LEU A 69 32.23 39.36 17.19
CA LEU A 69 33.60 39.86 17.43
C LEU A 69 34.24 40.45 16.16
N ALA A 70 33.89 39.96 14.97
CA ALA A 70 34.50 40.39 13.71
C ALA A 70 34.38 41.92 13.44
N PRO A 71 33.26 42.60 13.77
CA PRO A 71 33.16 44.05 13.65
C PRO A 71 33.94 44.85 14.71
N GLN A 72 34.32 44.20 15.82
CA GLN A 72 35.01 44.86 16.95
C GLN A 72 36.54 44.88 16.77
N LEU A 73 37.04 44.31 15.66
CA LEU A 73 38.47 44.28 15.38
C LEU A 73 39.00 45.66 14.97
N PRO A 74 40.21 46.03 15.42
CA PRO A 74 40.74 47.39 15.20
C PRO A 74 41.05 47.69 13.73
N THR A 75 41.36 46.66 12.95
CA THR A 75 41.80 46.82 11.56
C THR A 75 40.74 46.31 10.59
N PHE A 76 40.40 47.14 9.59
CA PHE A 76 39.47 46.76 8.52
C PHE A 76 39.88 45.46 7.79
N LYS A 77 41.19 45.26 7.56
CA LYS A 77 41.74 44.03 6.96
C LYS A 77 41.51 42.78 7.80
N GLU A 78 41.57 42.90 9.13
CA GLU A 78 41.35 41.78 10.06
C GLU A 78 39.86 41.44 10.14
N SER A 79 39.00 42.46 10.11
CA SER A 79 37.55 42.28 10.02
C SER A 79 37.14 41.53 8.74
N GLU A 80 37.72 41.89 7.60
CA GLU A 80 37.48 41.21 6.32
C GLU A 80 37.98 39.75 6.32
N SER A 81 39.14 39.47 6.92
CA SER A 81 39.64 38.10 7.03
C SER A 81 38.78 37.25 7.98
N GLU A 82 38.31 37.81 9.09
CA GLU A 82 37.41 37.08 9.99
C GLU A 82 36.06 36.81 9.34
N GLN A 83 35.53 37.75 8.55
CA GLN A 83 34.30 37.53 7.79
C GLN A 83 34.43 36.39 6.77
N ALA A 84 35.59 36.27 6.12
CA ALA A 84 35.89 35.14 5.24
C ALA A 84 35.93 33.81 6.01
N THR A 85 36.54 33.79 7.21
CA THR A 85 36.54 32.58 8.06
C THR A 85 35.16 32.21 8.59
N LEU A 86 34.31 33.21 8.87
CA LEU A 86 32.92 32.95 9.26
C LEU A 86 32.13 32.27 8.14
N ASN A 87 32.37 32.66 6.89
CA ASN A 87 31.76 32.02 5.73
C ASN A 87 32.25 30.58 5.57
N SER A 88 33.56 30.32 5.71
CA SER A 88 34.08 28.95 5.67
C SER A 88 33.50 28.09 6.81
N TRP A 89 33.34 28.64 8.01
CA TRP A 89 32.68 27.95 9.12
C TRP A 89 31.22 27.62 8.84
N LYS A 90 30.48 28.51 8.15
CA LYS A 90 29.09 28.25 7.73
C LYS A 90 29.03 27.09 6.74
N ASP A 91 29.94 27.05 5.77
CA ASP A 91 30.02 25.97 4.78
C ASP A 91 30.40 24.63 5.44
N GLU A 92 31.40 24.64 6.33
CA GLU A 92 31.78 23.47 7.11
C GLU A 92 30.64 22.93 7.96
N TYR A 93 29.91 23.81 8.66
CA TYR A 93 28.75 23.42 9.44
C TYR A 93 27.66 22.78 8.58
N GLN A 94 27.35 23.36 7.42
CA GLN A 94 26.36 22.79 6.50
C GLN A 94 26.81 21.42 5.98
N SER A 95 28.09 21.27 5.64
CA SER A 95 28.70 20.00 5.25
C SER A 95 28.58 18.93 6.35
N LEU A 96 28.91 19.27 7.60
CA LEU A 96 28.77 18.37 8.75
C LEU A 96 27.30 18.00 9.01
N HIS A 97 26.38 18.96 8.89
CA HIS A 97 24.96 18.71 9.08
C HIS A 97 24.38 17.78 7.99
N LEU A 98 24.77 17.97 6.73
CA LEU A 98 24.42 17.05 5.64
C LEU A 98 25.06 15.67 5.82
N GLY A 99 26.33 15.63 6.22
CA GLY A 99 27.06 14.40 6.55
C GLY A 99 26.35 13.59 7.62
N LEU A 100 25.86 14.22 8.70
CA LEU A 100 25.07 13.56 9.74
C LEU A 100 23.79 12.92 9.17
N ARG A 101 23.08 13.61 8.28
CA ARG A 101 21.85 13.08 7.67
C ARG A 101 22.15 11.85 6.81
N ASN A 102 23.21 11.90 6.02
CA ASN A 102 23.65 10.78 5.18
C ASN A 102 24.11 9.60 6.02
N ALA A 103 24.92 9.86 7.06
CA ALA A 103 25.37 8.87 8.02
C ALA A 103 24.21 8.14 8.69
N ASN A 104 23.19 8.89 9.15
CA ASN A 104 21.99 8.31 9.73
C ASN A 104 21.19 7.45 8.74
N PHE A 105 21.14 7.86 7.48
CA PHE A 105 20.46 7.09 6.44
C PHE A 105 21.18 5.77 6.19
N GLN A 106 22.50 5.79 6.05
CA GLN A 106 23.33 4.59 5.87
C GLN A 106 23.25 3.66 7.09
N ALA A 107 23.42 4.20 8.30
CA ALA A 107 23.31 3.43 9.54
C ALA A 107 21.97 2.70 9.65
N LYS A 108 20.85 3.39 9.35
CA LYS A 108 19.52 2.79 9.34
C LYS A 108 19.37 1.71 8.27
N ALA A 109 19.93 1.91 7.09
CA ALA A 109 19.91 0.91 6.02
C ALA A 109 20.71 -0.34 6.40
N ASN A 110 21.91 -0.16 6.95
CA ASN A 110 22.80 -1.23 7.37
C ASN A 110 22.19 -2.04 8.52
N ILE A 111 21.63 -1.38 9.54
CA ILE A 111 20.95 -2.06 10.66
C ILE A 111 19.73 -2.84 10.15
N ARG A 112 18.91 -2.27 9.25
CA ARG A 112 17.78 -2.99 8.68
C ARG A 112 18.23 -4.23 7.92
N ARG A 113 19.32 -4.14 7.17
CA ARG A 113 19.92 -5.28 6.46
C ARG A 113 20.37 -6.35 7.46
N VAL A 114 21.12 -6.00 8.50
CA VAL A 114 21.58 -6.96 9.53
C VAL A 114 20.40 -7.60 10.26
N VAL A 115 19.39 -6.83 10.66
CA VAL A 115 18.18 -7.38 11.32
C VAL A 115 17.41 -8.32 10.40
N GLN A 116 17.35 -8.02 9.10
CA GLN A 116 16.72 -8.90 8.13
C GLN A 116 17.54 -10.19 7.94
N GLU A 117 18.86 -10.09 7.85
CA GLU A 117 19.77 -11.25 7.79
C GLU A 117 19.66 -12.12 9.05
N GLU A 118 19.65 -11.54 10.26
CA GLU A 118 19.41 -12.25 11.51
C GLU A 118 18.05 -12.93 11.52
N ARG A 119 16.98 -12.24 11.08
CA ARG A 119 15.64 -12.82 10.98
C ARG A 119 15.59 -13.97 9.98
N GLU A 120 16.28 -13.86 8.87
CA GLU A 120 16.39 -14.91 7.85
C GLU A 120 17.21 -16.09 8.37
N LEU A 121 18.26 -15.88 9.15
CA LEU A 121 18.99 -16.95 9.82
C LEU A 121 18.14 -17.66 10.89
N LEU A 122 17.33 -16.91 11.64
CA LEU A 122 16.51 -17.45 12.74
C LEU A 122 15.23 -18.14 12.26
N PHE A 123 14.58 -17.61 11.22
CA PHE A 123 13.27 -18.08 10.75
C PHE A 123 13.29 -18.62 9.31
N GLY A 124 14.39 -18.45 8.59
CA GLY A 124 14.58 -19.01 7.26
C GLY A 124 15.36 -20.32 7.37
N GLY A 125 14.72 -21.43 7.01
CA GLY A 125 15.44 -22.66 6.69
C GLY A 125 16.30 -22.45 5.43
N GLY A 126 17.37 -21.66 5.50
CA GLY A 126 18.23 -21.32 4.36
C GLY A 126 17.57 -20.46 3.28
N GLU A 127 18.43 -19.86 2.46
CA GLU A 127 18.13 -18.98 1.32
C GLU A 127 17.17 -19.63 0.30
N GLU A 128 17.25 -20.95 0.14
CA GLU A 128 16.38 -21.72 -0.74
C GLU A 128 14.92 -21.71 -0.27
N SER A 129 14.64 -21.67 1.03
CA SER A 129 13.28 -21.77 1.55
C SER A 129 12.44 -20.53 1.30
N THR A 130 13.02 -19.33 1.31
CA THR A 130 12.27 -18.08 1.15
C THR A 130 11.95 -17.81 -0.32
N VAL A 131 12.91 -18.03 -1.22
CA VAL A 131 12.72 -17.93 -2.68
C VAL A 131 11.77 -19.03 -3.15
N ARG A 132 11.96 -20.28 -2.69
CA ARG A 132 11.07 -21.39 -3.03
C ARG A 132 9.68 -21.20 -2.45
N ARG A 133 9.51 -20.68 -1.22
CA ARG A 133 8.18 -20.38 -0.65
C ARG A 133 7.50 -19.22 -1.36
N ARG A 134 8.22 -18.17 -1.76
CA ARG A 134 7.67 -17.08 -2.58
C ARG A 134 7.24 -17.60 -3.95
N ASN A 135 8.07 -18.38 -4.62
CA ASN A 135 7.75 -19.00 -5.91
C ASN A 135 6.61 -20.03 -5.80
N LEU A 136 6.56 -20.82 -4.71
CA LEU A 136 5.46 -21.73 -4.43
C LEU A 136 4.18 -20.97 -4.11
N GLN A 137 4.21 -19.86 -3.37
CA GLN A 137 3.02 -19.04 -3.12
C GLN A 137 2.51 -18.36 -4.40
N THR A 138 3.40 -17.88 -5.27
CA THR A 138 2.98 -17.31 -6.55
C THR A 138 2.39 -18.39 -7.45
N LYS A 139 3.04 -19.56 -7.56
CA LYS A 139 2.55 -20.67 -8.40
C LYS A 139 1.31 -21.35 -7.84
N ALA A 140 1.27 -21.60 -6.53
CA ALA A 140 0.10 -22.18 -5.84
C ALA A 140 -1.06 -21.19 -5.73
N GLY A 141 -0.78 -19.90 -5.59
CA GLY A 141 -1.80 -18.84 -5.65
C GLY A 141 -2.42 -18.75 -7.04
N MET A 142 -1.61 -18.86 -8.10
CA MET A 142 -2.10 -18.93 -9.48
C MET A 142 -2.91 -20.21 -9.76
N THR A 143 -2.48 -21.39 -9.26
CA THR A 143 -3.26 -22.62 -9.41
C THR A 143 -4.54 -22.61 -8.60
N SER A 144 -4.51 -22.10 -7.36
CA SER A 144 -5.69 -21.98 -6.51
C SER A 144 -6.72 -20.99 -7.07
N ALA A 145 -6.27 -19.87 -7.65
CA ALA A 145 -7.15 -18.95 -8.38
C ALA A 145 -7.77 -19.62 -9.62
N ALA A 146 -6.97 -20.38 -10.39
CA ALA A 146 -7.46 -21.12 -11.55
C ALA A 146 -8.45 -22.24 -11.17
N GLU A 147 -8.21 -22.96 -10.07
CA GLU A 147 -9.13 -23.95 -9.49
C GLU A 147 -10.43 -23.30 -9.05
N SER A 148 -10.38 -22.18 -8.32
CA SER A 148 -11.58 -21.45 -7.91
C SER A 148 -12.41 -20.95 -9.09
N ILE A 149 -11.77 -20.48 -10.16
CA ILE A 149 -12.46 -20.09 -11.40
C ILE A 149 -13.07 -21.31 -12.10
N THR A 150 -12.35 -22.43 -12.15
CA THR A 150 -12.85 -23.65 -12.78
C THR A 150 -14.03 -24.25 -12.00
N GLU A 151 -13.97 -24.22 -10.67
CA GLU A 151 -15.07 -24.65 -9.83
C GLU A 151 -16.30 -23.74 -9.95
N SER A 152 -16.12 -22.41 -9.96
CA SER A 152 -17.24 -21.48 -10.13
C SER A 152 -17.92 -21.70 -11.48
N LEU A 153 -17.16 -21.90 -12.56
CA LEU A 153 -17.69 -22.18 -13.88
C LEU A 153 -18.42 -23.54 -13.94
N ARG A 154 -17.92 -24.56 -13.21
CA ARG A 154 -18.60 -25.85 -13.05
C ARG A 154 -19.93 -25.73 -12.28
N ARG A 155 -19.98 -24.91 -11.22
CA ARG A 155 -21.22 -24.62 -10.47
C ARG A 155 -22.23 -23.88 -11.36
N THR A 156 -21.80 -22.87 -12.10
CA THR A 156 -22.68 -22.14 -13.04
C THR A 156 -23.23 -23.07 -14.13
N ARG A 157 -22.40 -23.99 -14.66
CA ARG A 157 -22.86 -25.01 -15.61
C ARG A 157 -23.96 -25.90 -15.01
N GLN A 158 -23.82 -26.32 -13.75
CA GLN A 158 -24.84 -27.14 -13.08
C GLN A 158 -26.17 -26.39 -12.92
N LEU A 159 -26.12 -25.14 -12.47
CA LEU A 159 -27.33 -24.31 -12.35
C LEU A 159 -28.01 -24.07 -13.71
N MET A 160 -27.23 -23.85 -14.75
CA MET A 160 -27.76 -23.68 -16.11
C MET A 160 -28.44 -24.96 -16.61
N VAL A 161 -27.87 -26.14 -16.36
CA VAL A 161 -28.51 -27.43 -16.71
C VAL A 161 -29.83 -27.59 -15.96
N GLN A 162 -29.85 -27.27 -14.66
CA GLN A 162 -31.06 -27.33 -13.86
C GLN A 162 -32.16 -26.38 -14.37
N GLU A 163 -31.78 -25.18 -14.82
CA GLU A 163 -32.74 -24.22 -15.38
C GLU A 163 -33.31 -24.69 -16.72
N VAL A 164 -32.52 -25.38 -17.55
CA VAL A 164 -32.98 -26.01 -18.79
C VAL A 164 -33.97 -27.14 -18.50
N GLU A 165 -33.66 -28.03 -17.54
CA GLU A 165 -34.56 -29.10 -17.12
C GLU A 165 -35.88 -28.54 -16.56
N ARG A 166 -35.81 -27.49 -15.75
CA ARG A 166 -36.99 -26.78 -15.25
C ARG A 166 -37.83 -26.21 -16.40
N SER A 167 -37.19 -25.57 -17.38
CA SER A 167 -37.87 -25.00 -18.55
C SER A 167 -38.55 -26.08 -19.39
N ALA A 168 -37.91 -27.24 -19.56
CA ALA A 168 -38.50 -28.38 -20.25
C ALA A 168 -39.75 -28.89 -19.53
N ASN A 169 -39.70 -29.05 -18.20
CA ASN A 169 -40.87 -29.46 -17.42
C ASN A 169 -42.03 -28.47 -17.55
N ILE A 170 -41.76 -27.16 -17.46
CA ILE A 170 -42.78 -26.12 -17.65
C ILE A 170 -43.40 -26.23 -19.06
N LEU A 171 -42.59 -26.44 -20.10
CA LEU A 171 -43.07 -26.61 -21.46
C LEU A 171 -44.03 -27.81 -21.59
N THR A 172 -43.71 -28.95 -20.96
CA THR A 172 -44.61 -30.12 -20.96
C THR A 172 -45.95 -29.82 -20.28
N THR A 173 -45.95 -29.08 -19.16
CA THR A 173 -47.21 -28.68 -18.49
C THR A 173 -48.02 -27.69 -19.33
N PHE A 174 -47.34 -26.82 -20.08
CA PHE A 174 -47.98 -25.90 -21.01
C PHE A 174 -48.60 -26.62 -22.20
N GLU A 175 -47.93 -27.63 -22.73
CA GLU A 175 -48.46 -28.49 -23.80
C GLU A 175 -49.73 -29.24 -23.34
N GLN A 176 -49.71 -29.83 -22.14
CA GLN A 176 -50.88 -30.47 -21.53
C GLN A 176 -52.04 -29.49 -21.31
N SER A 177 -51.75 -28.28 -20.82
CA SER A 177 -52.78 -27.25 -20.64
C SER A 177 -53.39 -26.84 -21.99
N THR A 178 -52.55 -26.75 -23.03
CA THR A 178 -52.98 -26.44 -24.40
C THR A 178 -53.86 -27.56 -24.99
N SER A 179 -53.55 -28.83 -24.73
CA SER A 179 -54.39 -29.94 -25.19
C SER A 179 -55.76 -29.94 -24.52
N VAL A 180 -55.83 -29.68 -23.21
CA VAL A 180 -57.10 -29.55 -22.48
C VAL A 180 -57.93 -28.39 -23.01
N LEU A 181 -57.30 -27.24 -23.33
CA LEU A 181 -58.00 -26.11 -23.94
C LEU A 181 -58.57 -26.44 -25.33
N LYS A 182 -57.84 -27.22 -26.15
CA LYS A 182 -58.34 -27.68 -27.46
C LYS A 182 -59.54 -28.64 -27.30
N GLU A 183 -59.50 -29.51 -26.31
CA GLU A 183 -60.62 -30.41 -25.99
C GLU A 183 -61.85 -29.59 -25.56
N ALA A 184 -61.69 -28.66 -24.63
CA ALA A 184 -62.76 -27.75 -24.21
C ALA A 184 -63.32 -26.94 -25.39
N GLU A 185 -62.46 -26.40 -26.28
CA GLU A 185 -62.89 -25.71 -27.49
C GLU A 185 -63.78 -26.61 -28.37
N SER A 186 -63.42 -27.89 -28.51
CA SER A 186 -64.20 -28.86 -29.28
C SER A 186 -65.56 -29.16 -28.64
N GLU A 187 -65.62 -29.27 -27.31
CA GLU A 187 -66.88 -29.43 -26.57
C GLU A 187 -67.77 -28.19 -26.72
N TYR A 188 -67.21 -26.98 -26.63
CA TYR A 188 -67.96 -25.74 -26.85
C TYR A 188 -68.54 -25.64 -28.27
N LYS A 189 -67.78 -26.05 -29.30
CA LYS A 189 -68.30 -26.14 -30.67
C LYS A 189 -69.44 -27.17 -30.77
N GLY A 190 -69.32 -28.31 -30.08
CA GLY A 190 -70.39 -29.31 -29.98
C GLY A 190 -71.66 -28.78 -29.31
N LEU A 191 -71.53 -28.10 -28.17
CA LEU A 191 -72.63 -27.44 -27.47
C LEU A 191 -73.29 -26.37 -28.33
N HIS A 192 -72.51 -25.58 -29.06
CA HIS A 192 -73.04 -24.58 -29.99
C HIS A 192 -73.91 -25.22 -31.09
N PHE A 193 -73.46 -26.34 -31.68
CA PHE A 193 -74.25 -27.08 -32.67
C PHE A 193 -75.56 -27.63 -32.07
N LEU A 194 -75.51 -28.17 -30.85
CA LEU A 194 -76.70 -28.65 -30.14
C LEU A 194 -77.68 -27.50 -29.84
N LEU A 195 -77.20 -26.34 -29.39
CA LEU A 195 -78.01 -25.13 -29.16
C LEU A 195 -78.67 -24.62 -30.45
N MET A 196 -77.96 -24.64 -31.57
CA MET A 196 -78.54 -24.29 -32.87
C MET A 196 -79.63 -25.29 -33.28
N ARG A 197 -79.41 -26.58 -33.06
CA ARG A 197 -80.43 -27.62 -33.32
C ARG A 197 -81.65 -27.46 -32.42
N THR A 198 -81.48 -27.20 -31.13
CA THR A 198 -82.61 -27.00 -30.20
C THR A 198 -83.38 -25.75 -30.56
N ARG A 199 -82.69 -24.65 -30.92
CA ARG A 199 -83.33 -23.44 -31.45
C ARG A 199 -84.16 -23.74 -32.70
N ASN A 200 -83.60 -24.45 -33.68
CA ASN A 200 -84.31 -24.80 -34.91
C ASN A 200 -85.55 -25.66 -34.62
N LEU A 201 -85.42 -26.67 -33.74
CA LEU A 201 -86.54 -27.50 -33.31
C LEU A 201 -87.64 -26.67 -32.64
N LEU A 202 -87.26 -25.78 -31.73
CA LEU A 202 -88.20 -24.91 -31.02
C LEU A 202 -88.90 -23.94 -31.98
N THR A 203 -88.20 -23.43 -33.01
CA THR A 203 -88.84 -22.63 -34.07
C THR A 203 -89.83 -23.44 -34.90
N THR A 204 -89.52 -24.71 -35.23
CA THR A 204 -90.46 -25.58 -35.96
C THR A 204 -91.67 -25.96 -35.11
N MET A 205 -91.48 -26.26 -33.82
CA MET A 205 -92.58 -26.56 -32.90
C MET A 205 -93.48 -25.34 -32.71
N ASN A 206 -92.90 -24.15 -32.52
CA ASN A 206 -93.67 -22.91 -32.42
C ASN A 206 -94.46 -22.62 -33.72
N HIS A 207 -93.91 -22.96 -34.89
CA HIS A 207 -94.64 -22.84 -36.14
C HIS A 207 -95.81 -23.83 -36.22
N GLN A 208 -95.61 -25.09 -35.81
CA GLN A 208 -96.69 -26.08 -35.72
C GLN A 208 -97.80 -25.65 -34.74
N ASP A 209 -97.43 -25.18 -33.54
CA ASP A 209 -98.39 -24.66 -32.54
C ASP A 209 -99.24 -23.50 -33.07
N VAL A 210 -98.69 -22.65 -33.96
CA VAL A 210 -99.44 -21.58 -34.62
C VAL A 210 -100.40 -22.12 -35.68
N MET A 211 -100.05 -23.21 -36.37
CA MET A 211 -100.89 -23.82 -37.41
C MET A 211 -102.01 -24.71 -36.86
N ASP A 212 -101.82 -25.30 -35.67
CA ASP A 212 -102.81 -26.15 -34.99
C ASP A 212 -103.90 -25.34 -34.23
N ARG A 213 -103.78 -24.00 -34.16
CA ARG A 213 -104.79 -23.08 -33.58
C ARG A 213 -105.70 -22.48 -34.65
#